data_AF-A0A852ZBU8-F1
#
_entry.id   AF-A0A852ZBU8-F1
#
_cell.length_a   1.000
_cell.length_b   1.000
_cell.length_c   1.000
_cell.angle_alpha   90.00
_cell.angle_beta   90.00
_cell.angle_gamma   90.00
#
_symmetry.space_group_name_H-M   'P 1'
#
loop_
_entity.id
_entity.type
_entity.pdbx_description
1 polymer ?
#
loop_
_entity_poly.entity_id
_entity_poly.type
_entity_poly.pdbx_seq_one_letter_code
_entity_poly.pdbx_strand_id
1 'polypeptide(L)'
;MIERMDSEYDRVDVRGAVGFVLIAYVPAWLLTLPLWLSGEGLNSTWYPPLLIAMMFMPSVAALVTSRWISPGRRVLREIGITHPRGLRGWWKYGLLGWFGAPLAMMLTLVVGWALTVYDAHWLDFTDLPGQLQFALTDQTPDSSITGLLLLLVNVFVFGWLNVVPAAGEELGWRGYLNRALLPLGQPGAFLVTGVLWGLWHAPLLLLGYNYPAVPSVAAFLLMIVFCVLVGTLLGWLRLASGSVWPAAIAHGFLNAAAILPTVFNAPGEPVSNVSVGLLGWTGWIVLGLLILLLIALQKLPVRFPGREADEPGISRGVPRFHHR
;
A
#
# COMPACT_ATOMS: atom_id res chain seq x y z
N MET A 1 -30.18 12.76 20.52
CA MET A 1 -29.18 13.47 21.34
C MET A 1 -27.87 13.44 20.57
N ILE A 2 -27.69 14.42 19.69
CA ILE A 2 -26.55 14.52 18.76
C ILE A 2 -25.55 15.44 19.47
N GLU A 3 -24.56 14.85 20.15
CA GLU A 3 -23.45 15.60 20.73
C GLU A 3 -22.62 16.21 19.60
N ARG A 4 -22.43 17.53 19.67
CA ARG A 4 -21.50 18.33 18.85
C ARG A 4 -20.15 17.63 18.73
N MET A 5 -19.81 17.17 17.53
CA MET A 5 -18.48 16.67 17.16
C MET A 5 -17.61 17.76 16.48
N ASP A 6 -17.98 19.04 16.61
CA ASP A 6 -17.60 20.10 15.69
C ASP A 6 -16.39 20.97 16.11
N SER A 7 -15.36 20.44 16.77
CA SER A 7 -14.13 21.27 16.97
C SER A 7 -12.79 20.54 16.93
N GLU A 8 -12.77 19.21 17.08
CA GLU A 8 -11.50 18.46 17.14
C GLU A 8 -10.91 18.10 15.77
N TYR A 9 -11.62 18.36 14.67
CA TYR A 9 -11.26 17.90 13.32
C TYR A 9 -10.84 19.01 12.34
N ASP A 10 -10.70 20.25 12.80
CA ASP A 10 -10.30 21.38 11.94
C ASP A 10 -8.80 21.58 11.82
N ARG A 11 -8.00 20.90 12.64
CA ARG A 11 -6.54 21.02 12.65
C ARG A 11 -5.88 19.65 12.70
N VAL A 12 -4.76 19.54 12.01
CA VAL A 12 -3.92 18.34 12.06
C VAL A 12 -3.40 18.15 13.48
N ASP A 13 -3.54 16.93 14.00
CA ASP A 13 -2.89 16.53 15.24
C ASP A 13 -1.39 16.29 14.97
N VAL A 14 -0.62 17.38 14.98
CA VAL A 14 0.82 17.35 14.71
C VAL A 14 1.56 16.49 15.73
N ARG A 15 1.16 16.54 17.01
CA ARG A 15 1.79 15.76 18.08
C ARG A 15 1.59 14.26 17.85
N GLY A 16 0.36 13.84 17.54
CA GLY A 16 0.05 12.46 17.19
C GLY A 16 0.77 12.01 15.92
N ALA A 17 0.73 12.81 14.85
CA ALA A 17 1.38 12.48 13.59
C ALA A 17 2.91 12.31 13.74
N VAL A 18 3.58 13.24 14.42
CA VAL A 18 5.03 13.16 14.68
C VAL A 18 5.37 11.97 15.58
N GLY A 19 4.60 11.76 16.67
CA GLY A 19 4.78 10.62 17.56
C GLY A 19 4.65 9.29 16.82
N PHE A 20 3.63 9.17 15.97
CA PHE A 20 3.43 8.00 15.12
C PHE A 20 4.62 7.77 14.19
N VAL A 21 5.09 8.79 13.47
CA VAL A 21 6.21 8.63 12.52
C VAL A 21 7.47 8.16 13.24
N LEU A 22 7.82 8.76 14.38
CA LEU A 22 9.01 8.36 15.14
C LEU A 22 8.94 6.91 15.62
N ILE A 23 7.78 6.47 16.12
CA ILE A 23 7.59 5.10 16.61
C ILE A 23 7.49 4.10 15.45
N ALA A 24 6.98 4.52 14.29
CA ALA A 24 6.92 3.65 13.11
C ALA A 24 8.30 3.47 12.46
N TYR A 25 9.15 4.51 12.51
CA TYR A 25 10.46 4.53 11.86
C TYR A 25 11.58 3.96 12.73
N VAL A 26 11.78 4.49 13.94
CA VAL A 26 12.99 4.20 14.72
C VAL A 26 13.11 2.70 15.04
N PRO A 27 12.10 2.03 15.63
CA PRO A 27 12.16 0.58 15.87
C PRO A 27 12.28 -0.22 14.57
N ALA A 28 11.55 0.16 13.51
CA ALA A 28 11.62 -0.51 12.21
C ALA A 28 13.05 -0.48 11.64
N TRP A 29 13.70 0.67 11.67
CA TRP A 29 15.06 0.82 11.15
C TRP A 29 16.08 0.11 12.03
N LEU A 30 15.91 0.15 13.36
CA LEU A 30 16.74 -0.64 14.28
C LEU A 30 16.63 -2.15 14.01
N LEU A 31 15.44 -2.66 13.67
CA LEU A 31 15.25 -4.06 13.29
C LEU A 31 16.05 -4.43 12.03
N THR A 32 16.36 -3.48 11.14
CA THR A 32 17.16 -3.77 9.94
C THR A 32 18.66 -3.80 10.19
N LEU A 33 19.16 -3.34 11.36
CA LEU A 33 20.60 -3.27 11.65
C LEU A 33 21.36 -4.60 11.44
N PRO A 34 20.82 -5.78 11.78
CA PRO A 34 21.52 -7.04 11.50
C PRO A 34 21.85 -7.23 10.01
N LEU A 35 21.02 -6.74 9.09
CA LEU A 35 21.24 -6.84 7.64
C LEU A 35 22.41 -5.95 7.18
N TRP A 36 22.60 -4.82 7.85
CA TRP A 36 23.69 -3.88 7.59
C TRP A 36 25.02 -4.34 8.18
N LEU A 37 24.96 -4.96 9.37
CA LEU A 37 26.14 -5.34 10.14
C LEU A 37 26.68 -6.72 9.78
N SER A 38 25.86 -7.62 9.21
CA SER A 38 26.29 -8.96 8.82
C SER A 38 27.22 -8.98 7.61
N GLY A 39 27.18 -7.94 6.77
CA GLY A 39 27.85 -7.92 5.47
C GLY A 39 27.12 -8.69 4.35
N GLU A 40 26.04 -9.41 4.68
CA GLU A 40 25.24 -10.19 3.72
C GLU A 40 24.13 -9.36 3.06
N GLY A 41 23.73 -8.24 3.68
CA GLY A 41 22.64 -7.39 3.17
C GLY A 41 21.32 -8.17 3.05
N LEU A 42 20.67 -8.04 1.90
CA LEU A 42 19.40 -8.72 1.61
C LEU A 42 19.54 -10.23 1.34
N ASN A 43 20.76 -10.74 1.18
CA ASN A 43 21.00 -12.18 1.02
C ASN A 43 20.98 -12.93 2.36
N SER A 44 20.86 -12.21 3.49
CA SER A 44 20.86 -12.84 4.82
C SER A 44 19.60 -13.67 5.06
N THR A 45 19.74 -14.82 5.71
CA THR A 45 18.60 -15.68 6.09
C THR A 45 17.63 -15.00 7.07
N TRP A 46 18.09 -13.97 7.79
CA TRP A 46 17.28 -13.14 8.67
C TRP A 46 16.45 -12.07 7.95
N TYR A 47 16.69 -11.82 6.66
CA TYR A 47 15.98 -10.77 5.93
C TYR A 47 14.45 -10.96 5.93
N PRO A 48 13.88 -12.12 5.54
CA PRO A 48 12.42 -12.30 5.56
C PRO A 48 11.75 -12.08 6.94
N PRO A 49 12.22 -12.68 8.05
CA PRO A 49 11.59 -12.46 9.35
C PRO A 49 11.76 -11.02 9.86
N LEU A 50 12.90 -10.36 9.58
CA LEU A 50 13.10 -8.95 9.95
C LEU A 50 12.20 -8.01 9.15
N LEU A 51 11.97 -8.28 7.86
CA LEU A 51 11.03 -7.53 7.05
C LEU A 51 9.60 -7.65 7.60
N ILE A 52 9.16 -8.86 7.93
CA ILE A 52 7.84 -9.09 8.54
C ILE A 52 7.72 -8.34 9.87
N ALA A 53 8.74 -8.42 10.73
CA ALA A 53 8.75 -7.69 12.01
C ALA A 53 8.69 -6.18 11.82
N MET A 54 9.45 -5.65 10.86
CA MET A 54 9.43 -4.25 10.45
C MET A 54 8.01 -3.82 10.01
N MET A 55 7.32 -4.62 9.19
CA MET A 55 5.94 -4.34 8.73
C MET A 55 4.91 -4.21 9.87
N PHE A 56 5.16 -4.75 11.06
CA PHE A 56 4.27 -4.56 12.23
C PHE A 56 4.51 -3.25 12.99
N MET A 57 5.63 -2.55 12.76
CA MET A 57 5.97 -1.33 13.51
C MET A 57 4.97 -0.18 13.31
N PRO A 58 4.39 0.06 12.11
CA PRO A 58 3.31 1.03 11.95
C PRO A 58 2.06 0.71 12.81
N SER A 59 1.70 -0.56 12.98
CA SER A 59 0.61 -0.96 13.91
C SER A 59 0.95 -0.65 15.35
N VAL A 60 2.18 -0.97 15.78
CA VAL A 60 2.66 -0.64 17.12
C VAL A 60 2.60 0.88 17.33
N ALA A 61 3.08 1.66 16.35
CA ALA A 61 3.02 3.11 16.37
C ALA A 61 1.59 3.64 16.48
N ALA A 62 0.63 3.08 15.72
CA ALA A 62 -0.77 3.46 15.80
C ALA A 62 -1.34 3.21 17.20
N LEU A 63 -1.12 2.03 17.77
CA LEU A 63 -1.62 1.67 19.10
C LEU A 63 -0.99 2.53 20.19
N VAL A 64 0.33 2.71 20.14
CA VAL A 64 1.07 3.50 21.13
C VAL A 64 0.62 4.96 21.08
N THR A 65 0.58 5.54 19.89
CA THR A 65 0.18 6.93 19.71
C THR A 65 -1.27 7.15 20.13
N SER A 66 -2.18 6.28 19.70
CA SER A 66 -3.61 6.37 20.02
C SER A 66 -3.93 6.09 21.50
N ARG A 67 -2.99 5.51 22.26
CA ARG A 67 -3.19 5.19 23.69
C ARG A 67 -2.56 6.20 24.62
N TRP A 68 -1.40 6.77 24.25
CA TRP A 68 -0.57 7.57 25.16
C TRP A 68 -0.18 8.95 24.64
N ILE A 69 -0.12 9.18 23.33
CA ILE A 69 0.35 10.47 22.77
C ILE A 69 -0.85 11.35 22.40
N SER A 70 -1.79 10.78 21.67
CA SER A 70 -3.05 11.41 21.25
C SER A 70 -4.19 10.44 21.51
N PRO A 71 -4.68 10.37 22.77
CA PRO A 71 -5.64 9.35 23.18
C PRO A 71 -6.99 9.46 22.46
N GLY A 72 -7.36 8.40 21.73
CA GLY A 72 -8.69 8.26 21.11
C GLY A 72 -9.67 7.50 22.03
N ARG A 73 -10.97 7.82 21.96
CA ARG A 73 -11.99 7.17 22.81
C ARG A 73 -12.26 5.72 22.40
N ARG A 74 -12.13 5.38 21.11
CA ARG A 74 -12.46 4.05 20.55
C ARG A 74 -11.41 3.57 19.55
N VAL A 75 -10.16 3.44 20.00
CA VAL A 75 -8.96 3.12 19.19
C VAL A 75 -9.22 2.07 18.09
N LEU A 76 -9.78 0.89 18.42
CA LEU A 76 -10.00 -0.17 17.43
C LEU A 76 -10.98 0.20 16.31
N ARG A 77 -12.03 0.98 16.63
CA ARG A 77 -13.01 1.47 15.64
C ARG A 77 -12.42 2.60 14.82
N GLU A 78 -11.60 3.41 15.47
CA GLU A 78 -10.93 4.58 14.93
C GLU A 78 -9.89 4.20 13.86
N ILE A 79 -9.07 3.19 14.13
CA ILE A 79 -8.12 2.64 13.15
C ILE A 79 -8.78 1.72 12.12
N GLY A 80 -10.06 1.35 12.32
CA GLY A 80 -10.86 0.63 11.33
C GLY A 80 -10.78 -0.89 11.41
N ILE A 81 -10.27 -1.45 12.52
CA ILE A 81 -10.32 -2.89 12.82
C ILE A 81 -11.77 -3.34 12.95
N THR A 82 -12.58 -2.58 13.71
CA THR A 82 -13.99 -2.88 13.92
C THR A 82 -14.88 -1.97 13.10
N HIS A 83 -15.93 -2.55 12.51
CA HIS A 83 -16.91 -1.84 11.70
C HIS A 83 -18.32 -2.03 12.29
N PRO A 84 -19.19 -0.99 12.37
CA PRO A 84 -20.52 -1.10 12.98
C PRO A 84 -21.43 -2.18 12.38
N ARG A 85 -21.27 -2.45 11.08
CA ARG A 85 -22.00 -3.50 10.35
C ARG A 85 -21.21 -4.83 10.24
N GLY A 86 -20.10 -4.96 10.97
CA GLY A 86 -19.16 -6.08 10.83
C GLY A 86 -18.66 -6.23 9.38
N LEU A 87 -18.42 -7.49 8.97
CA LEU A 87 -17.98 -7.86 7.62
C LEU A 87 -18.93 -7.37 6.51
N ARG A 88 -20.24 -7.32 6.79
CA ARG A 88 -21.25 -6.86 5.81
C ARG A 88 -21.02 -5.41 5.38
N GLY A 89 -20.31 -4.61 6.17
CA GLY A 89 -19.99 -3.23 5.85
C GLY A 89 -18.88 -3.05 4.82
N TRP A 90 -17.96 -4.01 4.68
CA TRP A 90 -16.75 -3.82 3.88
C TRP A 90 -16.44 -4.97 2.90
N TRP A 91 -17.13 -6.11 2.96
CA TRP A 91 -16.80 -7.30 2.15
C TRP A 91 -16.68 -7.03 0.65
N LYS A 92 -17.53 -6.17 0.06
CA LYS A 92 -17.46 -5.81 -1.38
C LYS A 92 -16.14 -5.13 -1.73
N TYR A 93 -15.67 -4.25 -0.85
CA TYR A 93 -14.36 -3.61 -1.00
C TYR A 93 -13.22 -4.59 -0.70
N GLY A 94 -13.44 -5.55 0.19
CA GLY A 94 -12.52 -6.67 0.40
C GLY A 94 -12.34 -7.53 -0.86
N LEU A 95 -13.43 -7.88 -1.56
CA LEU A 95 -13.38 -8.57 -2.85
C LEU A 95 -12.69 -7.73 -3.93
N LEU A 96 -12.97 -6.42 -3.95
CA LEU A 96 -12.27 -5.50 -4.84
C LEU A 96 -10.76 -5.48 -4.55
N GLY A 97 -10.35 -5.50 -3.29
CA GLY A 97 -8.93 -5.60 -2.92
C GLY A 97 -8.32 -6.93 -3.34
N TRP A 98 -9.03 -8.04 -3.09
CA TRP A 98 -8.56 -9.40 -3.40
C TRP A 98 -8.32 -9.61 -4.89
N PHE A 99 -9.31 -9.32 -5.75
CA PHE A 99 -9.19 -9.53 -7.20
C PHE A 99 -8.60 -8.33 -7.93
N GLY A 100 -8.83 -7.12 -7.43
CA GLY A 100 -8.38 -5.90 -8.07
C GLY A 100 -6.88 -5.70 -7.99
N ALA A 101 -6.20 -6.16 -6.93
CA ALA A 101 -4.75 -6.02 -6.81
C ALA A 101 -3.97 -6.88 -7.84
N PRO A 102 -4.23 -8.20 -7.98
CA PRO A 102 -3.63 -8.99 -9.05
C PRO A 102 -4.04 -8.52 -10.44
N LEU A 103 -5.29 -8.09 -10.62
CA LEU A 103 -5.75 -7.52 -11.89
C LEU A 103 -4.99 -6.24 -12.24
N ALA A 104 -4.78 -5.34 -11.29
CA ALA A 104 -3.99 -4.13 -11.51
C ALA A 104 -2.57 -4.47 -11.93
N MET A 105 -1.93 -5.46 -11.28
CA MET A 105 -0.62 -5.97 -11.70
C MET A 105 -0.64 -6.48 -13.15
N MET A 106 -1.61 -7.33 -13.51
CA MET A 106 -1.73 -7.82 -14.89
C MET A 106 -1.89 -6.70 -15.91
N LEU A 107 -2.68 -5.67 -15.59
CA LEU A 107 -2.82 -4.49 -16.46
C LEU A 107 -1.49 -3.75 -16.63
N THR A 108 -0.62 -3.68 -15.61
CA THR A 108 0.71 -3.07 -15.76
C THR A 108 1.58 -3.83 -16.74
N LEU A 109 1.49 -5.17 -16.75
CA LEU A 109 2.25 -6.01 -17.67
C LEU A 109 1.74 -5.83 -19.10
N VAL A 110 0.43 -5.74 -19.30
CA VAL A 110 -0.17 -5.44 -20.61
C VAL A 110 0.29 -4.07 -21.12
N VAL A 111 0.34 -3.06 -20.26
CA VAL A 111 0.88 -1.72 -20.62
C VAL A 111 2.35 -1.80 -20.97
N GLY A 112 3.17 -2.51 -20.18
CA GLY A 112 4.59 -2.70 -20.47
C GLY A 112 4.84 -3.40 -21.81
N TRP A 113 4.06 -4.43 -22.10
CA TRP A 113 4.10 -5.16 -23.37
C TRP A 113 3.69 -4.26 -24.54
N ALA A 114 2.57 -3.55 -24.42
CA ALA A 114 2.09 -2.64 -25.45
C ALA A 114 3.07 -1.49 -25.75
N LEU A 115 3.87 -1.09 -24.76
CA LEU A 115 4.91 -0.06 -24.89
C LEU A 115 6.29 -0.63 -25.19
N THR A 116 6.39 -1.94 -25.52
CA THR A 116 7.62 -2.64 -25.90
C THR A 116 8.75 -2.54 -24.86
N VAL A 117 8.41 -2.45 -23.58
CA VAL A 117 9.36 -2.39 -22.45
C VAL A 117 9.30 -3.64 -21.56
N TYR A 118 8.49 -4.62 -21.96
CA TYR A 118 8.30 -5.90 -21.32
C TYR A 118 8.04 -6.97 -22.38
N ASP A 119 8.85 -8.01 -22.42
CA ASP A 119 8.70 -9.10 -23.38
C ASP A 119 7.83 -10.21 -22.77
N ALA A 120 6.55 -10.17 -23.10
CA ALA A 120 5.53 -10.97 -22.42
C ALA A 120 5.19 -12.24 -23.20
N HIS A 121 5.39 -13.39 -22.56
CA HIS A 121 5.03 -14.71 -23.07
C HIS A 121 3.70 -15.16 -22.46
N TRP A 122 2.59 -14.57 -22.94
CA TRP A 122 1.27 -14.75 -22.32
C TRP A 122 0.71 -16.18 -22.32
N LEU A 123 1.09 -16.97 -23.32
CA LEU A 123 0.53 -18.30 -23.59
C LEU A 123 1.63 -19.38 -23.70
N ASP A 124 2.89 -18.99 -23.54
CA ASP A 124 4.01 -19.91 -23.55
C ASP A 124 4.45 -20.17 -22.11
N PHE A 125 4.00 -21.30 -21.57
CA PHE A 125 4.27 -21.73 -20.21
C PHE A 125 5.35 -22.83 -20.16
N THR A 126 6.10 -23.02 -21.24
CA THR A 126 7.11 -24.09 -21.31
C THR A 126 8.17 -23.93 -20.23
N ASP A 127 8.61 -22.69 -19.97
CA ASP A 127 9.60 -22.36 -18.94
C ASP A 127 9.00 -22.03 -17.57
N LEU A 128 7.66 -22.03 -17.46
CA LEU A 128 6.96 -21.74 -16.21
C LEU A 128 7.43 -22.62 -15.04
N PRO A 129 7.64 -23.95 -15.20
CA PRO A 129 8.17 -24.77 -14.12
C PRO A 129 9.54 -24.30 -13.61
N GLY A 130 10.45 -23.93 -14.53
CA GLY A 130 11.77 -23.42 -14.16
C GLY A 130 11.68 -22.09 -13.43
N GLN A 131 10.87 -21.15 -13.94
CA GLN A 131 10.68 -19.84 -13.30
C GLN A 131 10.03 -19.95 -11.92
N LEU A 132 9.07 -20.87 -11.73
CA LEU A 132 8.44 -21.11 -10.43
C LEU A 132 9.34 -21.84 -9.44
N GLN A 133 10.28 -22.66 -9.93
CA GLN A 133 11.28 -23.26 -9.05
C GLN A 133 12.11 -22.19 -8.34
N PHE A 134 12.62 -21.22 -9.12
CA PHE A 134 13.41 -20.14 -8.54
C PHE A 134 12.59 -19.17 -7.68
N ALA A 135 11.28 -19.11 -7.90
CA ALA A 135 10.40 -18.14 -7.26
C ALA A 135 9.62 -18.64 -6.05
N LEU A 136 9.16 -19.90 -6.07
CA LEU A 136 8.10 -20.39 -5.18
C LEU A 136 8.34 -21.78 -4.56
N THR A 137 9.18 -22.63 -5.16
CA THR A 137 9.34 -24.04 -4.74
C THR A 137 10.72 -24.58 -5.05
N ASP A 138 11.36 -25.31 -4.14
CA ASP A 138 12.66 -25.94 -4.41
C ASP A 138 12.59 -27.04 -5.49
N GLN A 139 11.38 -27.52 -5.82
CA GLN A 139 11.12 -28.53 -6.82
C GLN A 139 10.54 -27.92 -8.10
N THR A 140 11.08 -28.31 -9.25
CA THR A 140 10.51 -27.97 -10.55
C THR A 140 9.15 -28.67 -10.71
N PRO A 141 8.06 -27.94 -11.01
CA PRO A 141 6.77 -28.55 -11.32
C PRO A 141 6.85 -29.54 -12.49
N ASP A 142 6.15 -30.67 -12.38
CA ASP A 142 6.18 -31.74 -13.39
C ASP A 142 5.63 -31.33 -14.77
N SER A 143 4.83 -30.26 -14.84
CA SER A 143 4.25 -29.75 -16.07
C SER A 143 3.90 -28.26 -15.97
N SER A 144 3.73 -27.61 -17.13
CA SER A 144 3.24 -26.23 -17.22
C SER A 144 1.86 -26.04 -16.59
N ILE A 145 0.98 -27.04 -16.66
CA ILE A 145 -0.35 -26.99 -16.02
C ILE A 145 -0.19 -26.97 -14.50
N THR A 146 0.66 -27.85 -13.95
CA THR A 146 0.99 -27.86 -12.53
C THR A 146 1.59 -26.52 -12.10
N GLY A 147 2.50 -25.96 -12.89
CA GLY A 147 3.05 -24.63 -12.66
C GLY A 147 1.98 -23.55 -12.61
N LEU A 148 1.07 -23.52 -13.58
CA LEU A 148 -0.02 -22.53 -13.63
C LEU A 148 -0.95 -22.67 -12.42
N LEU A 149 -1.29 -23.89 -12.02
CA LEU A 149 -2.09 -24.13 -10.82
C LEU A 149 -1.37 -23.65 -9.55
N LEU A 150 -0.07 -23.92 -9.42
CA LEU A 150 0.74 -23.44 -8.30
C LEU A 150 0.81 -21.91 -8.25
N LEU A 151 0.95 -21.25 -9.40
CA LEU A 151 0.91 -19.79 -9.49
C LEU A 151 -0.44 -19.24 -9.02
N LEU A 152 -1.55 -19.81 -9.50
CA LEU A 152 -2.89 -19.38 -9.12
C LEU A 152 -3.14 -19.61 -7.62
N VAL A 153 -2.72 -20.75 -7.08
CA VAL A 153 -2.79 -21.04 -5.65
C VAL A 153 -1.92 -20.06 -4.85
N ASN A 154 -0.71 -19.78 -5.31
CA ASN A 154 0.18 -18.82 -4.65
C ASN A 154 -0.45 -17.43 -4.57
N VAL A 155 -0.90 -16.89 -5.71
CA VAL A 155 -1.45 -15.54 -5.77
C VAL A 155 -2.80 -15.47 -5.05
N PHE A 156 -3.74 -16.37 -5.32
CA PHE A 156 -5.13 -16.25 -4.85
C PHE A 156 -5.43 -16.92 -3.51
N VAL A 157 -4.64 -17.91 -3.10
CA VAL A 157 -4.81 -18.64 -1.83
C VAL A 157 -3.74 -18.24 -0.83
N PHE A 158 -2.45 -18.45 -1.15
CA PHE A 158 -1.36 -18.08 -0.24
C PHE A 158 -1.17 -16.56 -0.13
N GLY A 159 -1.71 -15.77 -1.06
CA GLY A 159 -1.80 -14.31 -0.93
C GLY A 159 -2.49 -13.85 0.36
N TRP A 160 -3.39 -14.66 0.94
CA TRP A 160 -3.98 -14.39 2.26
C TRP A 160 -2.97 -14.38 3.40
N LEU A 161 -1.85 -15.12 3.29
CA LEU A 161 -0.77 -15.07 4.27
C LEU A 161 -0.08 -13.70 4.25
N ASN A 162 0.04 -13.06 3.07
CA ASN A 162 0.58 -11.71 2.93
C ASN A 162 -0.33 -10.62 3.51
N VAL A 163 -1.62 -10.90 3.72
CA VAL A 163 -2.55 -9.94 4.35
C VAL A 163 -2.18 -9.69 5.80
N VAL A 164 -1.57 -10.64 6.49
CA VAL A 164 -1.16 -10.52 7.90
C VAL A 164 -0.08 -9.45 8.10
N PRO A 165 1.10 -9.52 7.46
CA PRO A 165 2.09 -8.46 7.56
C PRO A 165 1.61 -7.15 6.92
N ALA A 166 0.86 -7.21 5.80
CA ALA A 166 0.27 -6.02 5.21
C ALA A 166 -0.70 -5.30 6.17
N ALA A 167 -1.50 -6.04 6.96
CA ALA A 167 -2.34 -5.45 8.00
C ALA A 167 -1.49 -4.72 9.06
N GLY A 168 -0.30 -5.24 9.38
CA GLY A 168 0.69 -4.59 10.22
C GLY A 168 1.01 -3.15 9.77
N GLU A 169 1.16 -2.95 8.47
CA GLU A 169 1.42 -1.64 7.90
C GLU A 169 0.14 -0.80 7.78
N GLU A 170 -0.93 -1.38 7.23
CA GLU A 170 -2.16 -0.66 6.89
C GLU A 170 -2.90 -0.13 8.13
N LEU A 171 -2.80 -0.81 9.26
CA LEU A 171 -3.32 -0.31 10.55
C LEU A 171 -2.64 1.00 10.97
N GLY A 172 -1.36 1.15 10.65
CA GLY A 172 -0.61 2.37 10.87
C GLY A 172 -0.94 3.44 9.84
N TRP A 173 -0.60 3.18 8.58
CA TRP A 173 -0.66 4.18 7.51
C TRP A 173 -2.10 4.61 7.19
N ARG A 174 -3.00 3.64 6.97
CA ARG A 174 -4.38 3.91 6.55
C ARG A 174 -5.30 4.02 7.77
N GLY A 175 -5.04 3.23 8.81
CA GLY A 175 -5.82 3.24 10.04
C GLY A 175 -5.62 4.49 10.88
N TYR A 176 -4.37 4.88 11.15
CA TYR A 176 -4.04 6.02 11.99
C TYR A 176 -3.64 7.27 11.20
N LEU A 177 -2.53 7.22 10.45
CA LEU A 177 -1.88 8.42 9.90
C LEU A 177 -2.75 9.15 8.87
N ASN A 178 -3.35 8.41 7.92
CA ASN A 178 -4.29 8.98 6.96
C ASN A 178 -5.40 9.77 7.64
N ARG A 179 -5.98 9.22 8.71
CA ARG A 179 -7.04 9.88 9.46
C ARG A 179 -6.53 11.14 10.17
N ALA A 180 -5.37 11.06 10.82
CA ALA A 180 -4.76 12.20 11.52
C ALA A 180 -4.47 13.37 10.55
N LEU A 181 -4.21 13.06 9.27
CA LEU A 181 -3.92 14.04 8.22
C LEU A 181 -5.15 14.48 7.40
N LEU A 182 -6.34 13.89 7.61
CA LEU A 182 -7.58 14.31 6.91
C LEU A 182 -7.95 15.80 7.02
N PRO A 183 -7.55 16.56 8.06
CA PRO A 183 -7.74 18.01 8.07
C PRO A 183 -7.04 18.74 6.91
N LEU A 184 -6.03 18.15 6.27
CA LEU A 184 -5.40 18.65 5.03
C LEU A 184 -6.26 18.42 3.77
N GLY A 185 -7.41 17.74 3.92
CA GLY A 185 -8.17 17.17 2.81
C GLY A 185 -7.62 15.79 2.39
N GLN A 186 -8.43 15.02 1.67
CA GLN A 186 -8.04 13.67 1.23
C GLN A 186 -6.78 13.66 0.35
N PRO A 187 -6.62 14.55 -0.66
CA PRO A 187 -5.40 14.57 -1.46
C PRO A 187 -4.14 14.87 -0.63
N GLY A 188 -4.21 15.85 0.28
CA GLY A 188 -3.11 16.20 1.17
C GLY A 188 -2.74 15.05 2.11
N ALA A 189 -3.75 14.40 2.71
CA ALA A 189 -3.55 13.25 3.58
C ALA A 189 -2.87 12.08 2.83
N PHE A 190 -3.35 11.73 1.63
CA PHE A 190 -2.79 10.63 0.85
C PHE A 190 -1.38 10.91 0.33
N LEU A 191 -1.11 12.14 -0.11
CA LEU A 191 0.21 12.55 -0.54
C LEU A 191 1.23 12.44 0.60
N VAL A 192 0.92 13.04 1.75
CA VAL A 192 1.84 13.06 2.90
C VAL A 192 2.07 11.65 3.44
N THR A 193 1.00 10.85 3.63
CA THR A 193 1.16 9.46 4.06
C THR A 193 1.94 8.64 3.04
N GLY A 194 1.70 8.81 1.74
CA GLY A 194 2.43 8.10 0.69
C GLY A 194 3.93 8.42 0.67
N VAL A 195 4.30 9.69 0.83
CA VAL A 195 5.71 10.12 0.94
C VAL A 195 6.36 9.51 2.20
N LEU A 196 5.68 9.60 3.34
CA LEU A 196 6.19 9.02 4.59
C LEU A 196 6.24 7.49 4.54
N TRP A 197 5.34 6.83 3.83
CA TRP A 197 5.41 5.39 3.65
C TRP A 197 6.56 5.00 2.72
N GLY A 198 6.79 5.76 1.63
CA GLY A 198 7.92 5.53 0.74
C GLY A 198 9.28 5.71 1.43
N LEU A 199 9.43 6.78 2.21
CA LEU A 199 10.65 7.05 2.98
C LEU A 199 10.90 6.04 4.11
N TRP A 200 9.85 5.42 4.65
CA TRP A 200 9.99 4.41 5.69
C TRP A 200 10.81 3.19 5.23
N HIS A 201 10.82 2.90 3.92
CA HIS A 201 11.60 1.83 3.31
C HIS A 201 13.11 2.10 3.22
N ALA A 202 13.59 3.27 3.68
CA ALA A 202 14.96 3.75 3.45
C ALA A 202 16.08 2.74 3.74
N PRO A 203 16.12 2.05 4.89
CA PRO A 203 17.23 1.15 5.18
C PRO A 203 17.29 -0.03 4.21
N LEU A 204 16.14 -0.50 3.71
CA LEU A 204 16.09 -1.60 2.77
C LEU A 204 16.39 -1.12 1.34
N LEU A 205 15.89 0.05 0.94
CA LEU A 205 16.17 0.64 -0.37
C LEU A 205 17.68 0.85 -0.59
N LEU A 206 18.39 1.29 0.44
CA LEU A 206 19.84 1.48 0.38
C LEU A 206 20.61 0.15 0.26
N LEU A 207 20.01 -0.96 0.69
CA LEU A 207 20.54 -2.32 0.49
C LEU A 207 20.10 -2.93 -0.86
N GLY A 208 19.38 -2.17 -1.71
CA GLY A 208 18.94 -2.60 -3.03
C GLY A 208 17.53 -3.21 -3.08
N TYR A 209 16.74 -3.08 -2.02
CA TYR A 209 15.37 -3.63 -1.98
C TYR A 209 14.53 -3.04 -3.11
N ASN A 210 13.89 -3.91 -3.90
CA ASN A 210 13.15 -3.60 -5.13
C ASN A 210 13.95 -2.94 -6.28
N TYR A 211 15.08 -2.28 -6.01
CA TYR A 211 15.85 -1.53 -7.00
C TYR A 211 17.37 -1.77 -6.86
N PRO A 212 17.86 -3.01 -7.03
CA PRO A 212 19.24 -3.39 -6.70
C PRO A 212 20.32 -2.69 -7.54
N ALA A 213 19.99 -2.26 -8.75
CA ALA A 213 20.93 -1.63 -9.69
C ALA A 213 20.66 -0.13 -9.91
N VAL A 214 19.84 0.50 -9.05
CA VAL A 214 19.41 1.89 -9.22
C VAL A 214 20.11 2.78 -8.19
N PRO A 215 20.60 3.98 -8.59
CA PRO A 215 21.16 4.94 -7.64
C PRO A 215 20.16 5.28 -6.53
N SER A 216 20.63 5.39 -5.29
CA SER A 216 19.77 5.48 -4.10
C SER A 216 18.71 6.58 -4.19
N VAL A 217 19.07 7.78 -4.66
CA VAL A 217 18.12 8.90 -4.82
C VAL A 217 16.98 8.54 -5.78
N ALA A 218 17.29 7.86 -6.89
CA ALA A 218 16.27 7.41 -7.83
C ALA A 218 15.39 6.30 -7.22
N ALA A 219 15.97 5.34 -6.48
CA ALA A 219 15.22 4.31 -5.76
C ALA A 219 14.22 4.92 -4.76
N PHE A 220 14.63 5.96 -4.02
CA PHE A 220 13.74 6.72 -3.14
C PHE A 220 12.58 7.36 -3.89
N LEU A 221 12.86 8.06 -5.00
CA LEU A 221 11.82 8.72 -5.80
C LEU A 221 10.84 7.71 -6.39
N LEU A 222 11.34 6.59 -6.93
CA LEU A 222 10.51 5.51 -7.47
C LEU A 222 9.57 4.95 -6.40
N MET A 223 10.12 4.64 -5.21
CA MET A 223 9.34 4.12 -4.09
C MET A 223 8.30 5.15 -3.59
N ILE A 224 8.66 6.43 -3.49
CA ILE A 224 7.72 7.49 -3.07
C ILE A 224 6.55 7.61 -4.06
N VAL A 225 6.83 7.64 -5.36
CA VAL A 225 5.76 7.75 -6.38
C VAL A 225 4.83 6.53 -6.30
N PHE A 226 5.39 5.33 -6.22
CA PHE A 226 4.61 4.11 -6.00
C PHE A 226 3.74 4.20 -4.74
N CYS A 227 4.34 4.54 -3.58
CA CYS A 227 3.64 4.63 -2.31
C CYS A 227 2.56 5.71 -2.28
N VAL A 228 2.73 6.82 -2.99
CA VAL A 228 1.69 7.86 -3.14
C VAL A 228 0.51 7.35 -3.98
N LEU A 229 0.79 6.71 -5.12
CA LEU A 229 -0.24 6.22 -6.03
C LEU A 229 -1.02 5.04 -5.42
N VAL A 230 -0.33 3.99 -4.99
CA VAL A 230 -0.96 2.87 -4.26
C VAL A 230 -1.55 3.36 -2.95
N GLY A 231 -0.88 4.27 -2.24
CA GLY A 231 -1.38 4.90 -1.02
C GLY A 231 -2.72 5.59 -1.17
N THR A 232 -2.94 6.25 -2.30
CA THR A 232 -4.21 6.87 -2.64
C THR A 232 -5.33 5.84 -2.81
N LEU A 233 -5.08 4.75 -3.52
CA LEU A 233 -6.07 3.68 -3.74
C LEU A 233 -6.39 2.92 -2.44
N LEU A 234 -5.38 2.58 -1.64
CA LEU A 234 -5.55 1.94 -0.34
C LEU A 234 -6.23 2.88 0.67
N GLY A 235 -5.88 4.16 0.64
CA GLY A 235 -6.55 5.21 1.40
C GLY A 235 -8.02 5.34 1.02
N TRP A 236 -8.33 5.33 -0.27
CA TRP A 236 -9.70 5.32 -0.76
C TRP A 236 -10.47 4.07 -0.28
N LEU A 237 -9.91 2.86 -0.38
CA LEU A 237 -10.53 1.64 0.14
C LEU A 237 -10.84 1.75 1.64
N ARG A 238 -9.92 2.30 2.43
CA ARG A 238 -10.10 2.53 3.86
C ARG A 238 -11.24 3.51 4.16
N LEU A 239 -11.31 4.62 3.43
CA LEU A 239 -12.34 5.63 3.65
C LEU A 239 -13.72 5.19 3.14
N ALA A 240 -13.78 4.60 1.95
CA ALA A 240 -15.02 4.18 1.29
C ALA A 240 -15.71 2.99 2.01
N SER A 241 -14.92 2.09 2.60
CA SER A 241 -15.44 0.94 3.34
C SER A 241 -15.62 1.19 4.84
N GLY A 242 -14.99 2.24 5.38
CA GLY A 242 -14.93 2.49 6.82
C GLY A 242 -14.10 1.46 7.61
N SER A 243 -13.36 0.57 6.93
CA SER A 243 -12.54 -0.48 7.56
C SER A 243 -11.15 -0.57 6.91
N VAL A 244 -10.16 -1.01 7.69
CA VAL A 244 -8.78 -1.19 7.22
C VAL A 244 -8.59 -2.49 6.42
N TRP A 245 -9.45 -3.48 6.64
CA TRP A 245 -9.29 -4.82 6.04
C TRP A 245 -9.27 -4.80 4.51
N PRO A 246 -10.11 -4.04 3.79
CA PRO A 246 -9.97 -3.93 2.33
C PRO A 246 -8.61 -3.43 1.85
N ALA A 247 -8.01 -2.47 2.57
CA ALA A 247 -6.68 -1.97 2.24
C ALA A 247 -5.59 -3.02 2.54
N ALA A 248 -5.68 -3.70 3.69
CA ALA A 248 -4.76 -4.78 4.06
C ALA A 248 -4.84 -5.97 3.09
N ILE A 249 -6.06 -6.34 2.66
CA ILE A 249 -6.28 -7.36 1.64
C ILE A 249 -5.63 -6.92 0.33
N ALA A 250 -5.98 -5.74 -0.19
CA ALA A 250 -5.40 -5.24 -1.42
C ALA A 250 -3.86 -5.25 -1.37
N HIS A 251 -3.26 -4.68 -0.33
CA HIS A 251 -1.81 -4.64 -0.14
C HIS A 251 -1.20 -6.06 -0.09
N GLY A 252 -1.77 -6.99 0.69
CA GLY A 252 -1.29 -8.37 0.74
C GLY A 252 -1.31 -9.05 -0.64
N PHE A 253 -2.35 -8.81 -1.44
CA PHE A 253 -2.45 -9.34 -2.80
C PHE A 253 -1.58 -8.59 -3.81
N LEU A 254 -1.20 -7.32 -3.58
CA LEU A 254 -0.16 -6.65 -4.36
C LEU A 254 1.20 -7.34 -4.15
N ASN A 255 1.51 -7.70 -2.89
CA ASN A 255 2.75 -8.42 -2.56
C ASN A 255 2.75 -9.83 -3.16
N ALA A 256 1.62 -10.54 -3.07
CA ALA A 256 1.49 -11.87 -3.69
C ALA A 256 1.61 -11.82 -5.22
N ALA A 257 1.06 -10.78 -5.86
CA ALA A 257 1.13 -10.59 -7.31
C ALA A 257 2.50 -10.07 -7.79
N ALA A 258 3.42 -9.73 -6.90
CA ALA A 258 4.77 -9.24 -7.25
C ALA A 258 5.59 -10.26 -8.05
N ILE A 259 5.20 -11.54 -8.04
CA ILE A 259 5.86 -12.59 -8.83
C ILE A 259 5.44 -12.63 -10.30
N LEU A 260 4.28 -12.07 -10.65
CA LEU A 260 3.71 -12.13 -12.01
C LEU A 260 4.62 -11.54 -13.10
N PRO A 261 5.31 -10.40 -12.89
CA PRO A 261 6.24 -9.88 -13.90
C PRO A 261 7.35 -10.87 -14.24
N THR A 262 7.91 -11.58 -13.27
CA THR A 262 8.97 -12.58 -13.53
C THR A 262 8.42 -13.79 -14.29
N VAL A 263 7.21 -14.22 -13.93
CA VAL A 263 6.58 -15.44 -14.45
C VAL A 263 6.10 -15.32 -15.90
N PHE A 264 5.73 -14.12 -16.34
CA PHE A 264 5.26 -13.91 -17.71
C PHE A 264 6.34 -13.33 -18.63
N ASN A 265 7.57 -13.12 -18.14
CA ASN A 265 8.65 -12.55 -18.93
C ASN A 265 9.31 -13.62 -19.80
N ALA A 266 9.90 -13.17 -20.91
CA ALA A 266 10.79 -13.99 -21.72
C ALA A 266 11.90 -14.64 -20.85
N PRO A 267 12.21 -15.93 -21.06
CA PRO A 267 13.23 -16.64 -20.30
C PRO A 267 14.60 -15.97 -20.41
N GLY A 268 15.32 -15.91 -19.28
CA GLY A 268 16.70 -15.40 -19.25
C GLY A 268 16.85 -13.88 -19.26
N GLU A 269 15.76 -13.13 -19.40
CA GLU A 269 15.78 -11.67 -19.30
C GLU A 269 15.35 -11.21 -17.89
N PRO A 270 16.15 -10.37 -17.20
CA PRO A 270 15.76 -9.83 -15.91
C PRO A 270 14.69 -8.74 -16.08
N VAL A 271 13.62 -8.82 -15.28
CA VAL A 271 12.58 -7.79 -15.25
C VAL A 271 13.08 -6.56 -14.50
N SER A 272 13.03 -5.40 -15.16
CA SER A 272 13.36 -4.12 -14.52
C SER A 272 12.15 -3.58 -13.74
N ASN A 273 12.25 -3.57 -12.41
CA ASN A 273 11.26 -2.93 -11.53
C ASN A 273 11.14 -1.41 -11.73
N VAL A 274 12.09 -0.77 -12.42
CA VAL A 274 11.97 0.64 -12.81
C VAL A 274 10.92 0.81 -13.91
N SER A 275 10.82 -0.16 -14.81
CA SER A 275 9.96 -0.09 -15.98
C SER A 275 8.65 -0.84 -15.81
N VAL A 276 8.71 -2.07 -15.31
CA VAL A 276 7.61 -3.04 -15.35
C VAL A 276 7.03 -3.28 -13.97
N GLY A 277 5.73 -3.61 -13.92
CA GLY A 277 5.03 -3.90 -12.68
C GLY A 277 4.54 -2.63 -11.99
N LEU A 278 3.91 -2.79 -10.83
CA LEU A 278 3.35 -1.68 -10.07
C LEU A 278 4.40 -0.70 -9.52
N LEU A 279 5.61 -1.19 -9.27
CA LEU A 279 6.75 -0.39 -8.80
C LEU A 279 7.27 0.55 -9.88
N GLY A 280 7.24 0.10 -11.14
CA GLY A 280 7.74 0.84 -12.29
C GLY A 280 6.75 1.80 -12.91
N TRP A 281 7.23 2.58 -13.87
CA TRP A 281 6.42 3.63 -14.49
C TRP A 281 5.23 3.10 -15.32
N THR A 282 5.27 1.88 -15.85
CA THR A 282 4.08 1.27 -16.50
C THR A 282 2.95 1.05 -15.50
N GLY A 283 3.30 0.69 -14.26
CA GLY A 283 2.37 0.60 -13.15
C GLY A 283 1.82 1.95 -12.73
N TRP A 284 2.62 3.00 -12.76
CA TRP A 284 2.16 4.34 -12.42
C TRP A 284 1.08 4.85 -13.38
N ILE A 285 1.18 4.49 -14.67
CA ILE A 285 0.12 4.77 -15.66
C ILE A 285 -1.19 4.10 -15.21
N VAL A 286 -1.15 2.80 -14.90
CA VAL A 286 -2.34 2.05 -14.47
C VAL A 286 -2.91 2.62 -13.17
N LEU A 287 -2.07 2.84 -12.15
CA LEU A 287 -2.50 3.39 -10.87
C LEU A 287 -3.08 4.80 -11.02
N GLY A 288 -2.45 5.65 -11.83
CA GLY A 288 -2.94 6.99 -12.16
C GLY A 288 -4.31 6.93 -12.85
N LEU A 289 -4.48 6.05 -13.85
CA LEU A 289 -5.76 5.85 -14.54
C LEU A 289 -6.84 5.34 -13.59
N LEU A 290 -6.53 4.44 -12.66
CA LEU A 290 -7.48 3.97 -11.64
C LEU A 290 -7.91 5.11 -10.71
N ILE A 291 -6.98 5.97 -10.28
CA ILE A 291 -7.29 7.16 -9.48
C ILE A 291 -8.19 8.12 -10.27
N LEU A 292 -7.85 8.40 -11.53
CA LEU A 292 -8.65 9.25 -12.41
C LEU A 292 -10.05 8.69 -12.65
N LEU A 293 -10.17 7.36 -12.80
CA LEU A 293 -11.45 6.68 -12.90
C LEU A 293 -12.30 6.86 -11.63
N LEU A 294 -11.70 6.72 -10.44
CA LEU A 294 -12.41 6.98 -9.19
C LEU A 294 -12.90 8.42 -9.08
N ILE A 295 -12.11 9.40 -9.56
CA ILE A 295 -12.49 10.81 -9.62
C ILE A 295 -13.65 11.01 -10.61
N ALA A 296 -13.54 10.45 -11.81
CA ALA A 296 -14.57 10.55 -12.85
C ALA A 296 -15.90 9.93 -12.41
N LEU A 297 -15.85 8.81 -11.68
CA LEU A 297 -17.02 8.16 -11.08
C LEU A 297 -17.51 8.82 -9.79
N GLN A 298 -16.93 9.97 -9.39
CA GLN A 298 -17.23 10.71 -8.17
C GLN A 298 -17.13 9.86 -6.89
N LYS A 299 -16.26 8.84 -6.91
CA LYS A 299 -15.96 7.98 -5.76
C LYS A 299 -14.78 8.52 -4.93
N LEU A 300 -14.01 9.44 -5.48
CA LEU A 300 -12.94 10.18 -4.80
C LEU A 300 -13.09 11.69 -5.09
N PRO A 301 -13.08 12.57 -4.07
CA PRO A 301 -12.98 12.29 -2.64
C PRO A 301 -14.21 11.57 -2.06
N VAL A 302 -13.99 10.71 -1.06
CA VAL A 302 -15.08 10.01 -0.36
C VAL A 302 -15.90 11.01 0.45
N ARG A 303 -17.22 11.05 0.25
CA ARG A 303 -18.11 11.94 1.02
C ARG A 303 -18.48 11.30 2.35
N PHE A 304 -18.29 12.03 3.45
CA PHE A 304 -18.69 11.60 4.78
C PHE A 304 -20.11 12.10 5.11
N PRO A 305 -21.05 11.21 5.50
CA PRO A 305 -22.37 11.63 5.95
C PRO A 305 -22.23 12.58 7.16
N GLY A 306 -22.74 13.80 7.05
CA GLY A 306 -22.70 14.83 8.11
C GLY A 306 -21.76 16.02 7.87
N ARG A 307 -21.00 16.05 6.77
CA ARG A 307 -20.20 17.22 6.35
C ARG A 307 -20.89 18.10 5.29
N GLU A 308 -22.15 17.84 5.00
CA GLU A 308 -23.01 18.71 4.18
C GLU A 308 -23.64 19.79 5.06
N ALA A 309 -22.87 20.85 5.31
CA ALA A 309 -23.34 22.20 5.63
C ALA A 309 -22.14 23.15 5.59
N ASP A 310 -21.51 23.30 4.42
CA ASP A 310 -20.76 24.52 4.08
C ASP A 310 -20.66 24.56 2.56
N GLU A 311 -21.29 25.58 1.98
CA GLU A 311 -21.31 25.86 0.54
C GLU A 311 -19.90 25.92 -0.09
N PRO A 312 -19.77 25.71 -1.41
CA PRO A 312 -18.49 25.81 -2.11
C PRO A 312 -17.98 27.26 -2.15
N GLY A 313 -17.28 27.69 -1.09
CA GLY A 313 -16.47 28.89 -1.07
C GLY A 313 -15.13 28.65 -1.78
N ILE A 314 -14.81 29.49 -2.78
CA ILE A 314 -13.62 29.37 -3.65
C ILE A 314 -12.28 29.56 -2.90
N SER A 315 -12.30 29.95 -1.63
CA SER A 315 -11.11 29.87 -0.76
C SER A 315 -11.54 29.97 0.70
N ARG A 316 -11.02 29.07 1.55
CA ARG A 316 -11.16 29.19 3.01
C ARG A 316 -10.14 30.23 3.48
N GLY A 317 -10.58 31.41 3.91
CA GLY A 317 -9.69 32.39 4.56
C GLY A 317 -10.15 33.85 4.62
N VAL A 318 -11.19 34.27 3.91
CA VAL A 318 -11.66 35.67 3.94
C VAL A 318 -13.12 35.73 4.38
N PRO A 319 -13.43 36.27 5.58
CA PRO A 319 -14.81 36.56 5.95
C PRO A 319 -15.34 37.65 5.01
N ARG A 320 -16.51 37.43 4.39
CA ARG A 320 -17.25 38.52 3.74
C ARG A 320 -17.68 39.50 4.83
N PHE A 321 -17.16 40.73 4.77
CA PHE A 321 -17.76 41.84 5.51
C PHE A 321 -19.15 42.08 4.93
N HIS A 322 -20.18 41.75 5.72
CA HIS A 322 -21.53 42.23 5.46
C HIS A 322 -21.55 43.73 5.78
N HIS A 323 -21.57 44.56 4.73
CA HIS A 323 -22.02 45.93 4.88
C HIS A 323 -23.54 45.89 5.09
N ARG A 324 -23.97 46.54 6.18
CA ARG A 324 -25.37 46.82 6.50
C ARG A 324 -26.03 47.70 5.46
#